data_AF-A0A7V9L989-F1
#
_entry.id   AF-A0A7V9L989-F1
#
_cell.length_a   1.000
_cell.length_b   1.000
_cell.length_c   1.000
_cell.angle_alpha   90.00
_cell.angle_beta   90.00
_cell.angle_gamma   90.00
#
_symmetry.space_group_name_H-M   'P 1'
#
loop_
_entity.id
_entity.type
_entity.pdbx_description
1 polymer ?
#
loop_
_entity_poly.entity_id
_entity_poly.type
_entity_poly.pdbx_seq_one_letter_code
_entity_poly.pdbx_strand_id
1 'polypeptide(L)'
;VSLLPHMHKLGTSLDATYVGGPFDGQKFLDSPGYDPDNGVLAHYDPPVDLGSAGGLTFSCTWTNTLNKTIVEGVGDNEMCMIFGYAWPVDRAYTAYATPGDCILFPTPSAE
;
A
#
# COMPACT_ATOMS: atom_id res chain seq x y z
N VAL A 1 7.78 9.94 -8.67
CA VAL A 1 6.40 9.64 -8.17
C VAL A 1 6.48 9.34 -6.68
N SER A 2 5.46 9.68 -5.88
CA SER A 2 5.46 9.43 -4.43
C SER A 2 4.38 8.45 -4.01
N LEU A 3 4.70 7.58 -3.05
CA LEU A 3 3.79 6.69 -2.34
C LEU A 3 3.77 7.07 -0.85
N LEU A 4 2.59 7.00 -0.24
CA LEU A 4 2.34 7.22 1.18
C LEU A 4 1.74 5.93 1.76
N PRO A 5 2.56 4.98 2.24
CA PRO A 5 2.10 3.92 3.12
C PRO A 5 1.42 4.53 4.36
N HIS A 6 0.37 3.89 4.83
CA HIS A 6 -0.39 4.38 5.97
C HIS A 6 -0.80 3.24 6.89
N MET A 7 -0.46 3.42 8.16
CA MET A 7 -0.83 2.58 9.30
C MET A 7 -1.11 3.46 10.52
N HIS A 8 -1.80 2.93 11.53
CA HIS A 8 -1.91 3.57 12.84
C HIS A 8 -0.85 3.02 13.80
N LYS A 9 -0.96 3.42 15.07
CA LYS A 9 0.08 3.34 16.09
C LYS A 9 0.64 1.93 16.36
N LEU A 10 -0.08 0.88 16.03
CA LEU A 10 0.33 -0.51 16.26
C LEU A 10 1.12 -1.07 15.07
N GLY A 11 1.14 -0.38 13.93
CA GLY A 11 1.83 -0.78 12.70
C GLY A 11 3.34 -0.74 12.81
N THR A 12 4.00 -1.85 12.47
CA THR A 12 5.45 -2.06 12.58
C THR A 12 6.15 -2.33 11.25
N SER A 13 5.40 -2.61 10.19
CA SER A 13 5.94 -2.66 8.83
C SER A 13 4.82 -2.59 7.79
N LEU A 14 5.08 -1.95 6.66
CA LEU A 14 4.26 -2.06 5.46
C LEU A 14 5.18 -2.26 4.24
N ASP A 15 5.02 -3.37 3.53
CA ASP A 15 5.79 -3.64 2.32
C ASP A 15 4.89 -3.91 1.11
N ALA A 16 5.44 -3.68 -0.08
CA ALA A 16 4.78 -4.01 -1.34
C ALA A 16 5.76 -4.61 -2.35
N THR A 17 5.29 -5.63 -3.05
CA THR A 17 6.06 -6.41 -4.02
C THR A 17 5.38 -6.50 -5.37
N TYR A 18 6.17 -6.70 -6.42
CA TYR A 18 5.64 -7.00 -7.74
C TYR A 18 4.99 -8.39 -7.76
N VAL A 19 3.90 -8.53 -8.51
CA VAL A 19 3.28 -9.81 -8.84
C VAL A 19 3.45 -10.06 -10.34
N GLY A 20 4.11 -11.14 -10.70
CA GLY A 20 4.43 -11.52 -12.07
C GLY A 20 5.51 -10.65 -12.75
N GLY A 21 5.84 -10.99 -13.98
CA GLY A 21 6.86 -10.30 -14.76
C GLY A 21 8.29 -10.59 -14.32
N PRO A 22 9.29 -9.82 -14.82
CA PRO A 22 10.70 -10.06 -14.52
C PRO A 22 11.12 -9.80 -13.07
N PHE A 23 10.33 -9.03 -12.32
CA PHE A 23 10.62 -8.63 -10.94
C PHE A 23 9.71 -9.31 -9.91
N ASP A 24 9.03 -10.40 -10.29
CA ASP A 24 8.07 -11.10 -9.43
C ASP A 24 8.64 -11.38 -8.02
N GLY A 25 7.89 -11.00 -6.99
CA GLY A 25 8.26 -11.13 -5.58
C GLY A 25 9.28 -10.11 -5.06
N GLN A 26 9.88 -9.26 -5.91
CA GLN A 26 10.80 -8.21 -5.46
C GLN A 26 10.02 -7.09 -4.75
N LYS A 27 10.51 -6.66 -3.58
CA LYS A 27 9.98 -5.48 -2.88
C LYS A 27 10.37 -4.20 -3.62
N PHE A 28 9.40 -3.31 -3.83
CA PHE A 28 9.66 -1.93 -4.21
C PHE A 28 9.32 -0.95 -3.08
N LEU A 29 8.60 -1.38 -2.05
CA LEU A 29 8.31 -0.61 -0.83
C LEU A 29 8.66 -1.45 0.40
N ASP A 30 9.38 -0.84 1.35
CA ASP A 30 9.74 -1.43 2.64
C ASP A 30 9.68 -0.33 3.71
N SER A 31 8.48 -0.06 4.21
CA SER A 31 8.21 0.99 5.19
C SER A 31 8.33 0.45 6.62
N PRO A 32 8.89 1.22 7.57
CA PRO A 32 8.96 0.83 8.98
C PRO A 32 7.60 0.87 9.70
N GLY A 33 6.49 1.15 9.00
CA GLY A 33 5.15 1.22 9.57
C GLY A 33 4.80 2.62 10.07
N TYR A 34 4.31 2.75 11.29
CA TYR A 34 3.88 4.03 11.84
C TYR A 34 5.06 4.87 12.35
N ASP A 35 5.29 6.01 11.70
CA ASP A 35 6.27 7.02 12.11
C ASP A 35 5.64 8.42 12.05
N PRO A 36 5.08 8.94 13.15
CA PRO A 36 4.43 10.25 13.18
C PRO A 36 5.44 11.41 13.25
N ASP A 37 6.69 11.13 13.62
CA ASP A 37 7.71 12.15 13.82
C ASP A 37 8.40 12.51 12.50
N ASN A 38 8.62 11.52 11.64
CA ASN A 38 9.28 11.71 10.33
C ASN A 38 8.31 11.58 9.15
N GLY A 39 7.15 10.95 9.35
CA GLY A 39 6.30 10.50 8.24
C GLY A 39 6.94 9.36 7.45
N VAL A 40 6.15 8.73 6.58
CA VAL A 40 6.58 7.53 5.83
C VAL A 40 6.44 7.69 4.31
N LEU A 41 6.65 8.89 3.80
CA LEU A 41 6.58 9.16 2.35
C LEU A 41 7.76 8.50 1.61
N ALA A 42 7.47 7.59 0.68
CA ALA A 42 8.45 7.01 -0.23
C ALA A 42 8.46 7.79 -1.56
N HIS A 43 9.64 8.24 -1.98
CA HIS A 43 9.84 8.95 -3.24
C HIS A 43 10.65 8.11 -4.22
N TYR A 44 10.19 8.02 -5.46
CA TYR A 44 10.80 7.22 -6.52
C TYR A 44 11.20 8.07 -7.72
N ASP A 45 12.48 8.02 -8.03
CA ASP A 45 13.10 8.55 -9.26
C ASP A 45 14.24 7.58 -9.69
N PRO A 46 14.04 6.73 -10.72
CA PRO A 46 12.88 6.66 -11.61
C PRO A 46 11.61 6.15 -10.90
N PRO A 47 10.40 6.35 -11.48
CA PRO A 47 9.16 5.82 -10.91
C PRO A 47 9.15 4.29 -10.89
N VAL A 48 8.39 3.71 -9.96
CA VAL A 48 8.06 2.28 -9.95
C VAL A 48 7.26 1.95 -11.22
N ASP A 49 7.82 1.10 -12.08
CA ASP A 49 7.18 0.66 -13.32
C ASP A 49 6.44 -0.66 -13.11
N LEU A 50 5.11 -0.60 -13.14
CA LEU A 50 4.24 -1.77 -13.05
C LEU A 50 3.83 -2.33 -14.43
N GLY A 51 4.27 -1.72 -15.54
CA GLY A 51 3.82 -2.07 -16.89
C GLY A 51 4.24 -3.47 -17.35
N SER A 52 5.29 -4.04 -16.74
CA SER A 52 5.73 -5.42 -16.98
C SER A 52 5.26 -6.42 -15.93
N ALA A 53 4.61 -5.95 -14.86
CA ALA A 53 4.05 -6.77 -13.80
C ALA A 53 2.59 -7.15 -14.10
N GLY A 54 2.12 -8.26 -13.56
CA GLY A 54 0.71 -8.61 -13.51
C GLY A 54 -0.07 -7.80 -12.47
N GLY A 55 0.63 -7.21 -11.49
CA GLY A 55 0.07 -6.36 -10.45
C GLY A 55 1.05 -6.13 -9.31
N LEU A 56 0.52 -5.81 -8.13
CA LEU A 56 1.27 -5.75 -6.89
C LEU A 56 0.52 -6.47 -5.78
N THR A 57 1.25 -6.86 -4.74
CA THR A 57 0.69 -7.21 -3.44
C THR A 57 1.32 -6.34 -2.38
N PHE A 58 0.63 -6.16 -1.26
CA PHE A 58 1.15 -5.43 -0.10
C PHE A 58 0.76 -6.14 1.19
N SER A 59 1.58 -5.97 2.21
CA SER A 59 1.42 -6.60 3.51
C SER A 59 1.70 -5.60 4.61
N CYS A 60 0.98 -5.76 5.73
CA CYS A 60 1.13 -4.96 6.93
C CYS A 60 1.38 -5.86 8.12
N THR A 61 2.34 -5.48 8.97
CA THR A 61 2.57 -6.11 10.26
C THR A 61 2.21 -5.13 11.36
N TRP A 62 1.55 -5.61 12.41
CA TRP A 62 1.22 -4.83 13.60
C TRP A 62 1.35 -5.68 14.86
N THR A 63 1.50 -5.02 16.00
CA THR A 63 1.50 -5.68 17.31
C THR A 63 0.33 -5.14 18.14
N ASN A 64 -0.72 -5.97 18.33
CA ASN A 64 -1.85 -5.59 19.16
C ASN A 64 -1.48 -5.58 20.65
N THR A 65 -1.27 -4.39 21.21
CA THR A 65 -0.97 -4.18 22.63
C THR A 65 -2.20 -3.80 23.46
N LEU A 66 -3.38 -3.76 22.83
CA LEU A 66 -4.63 -3.34 23.46
C LEU A 66 -5.41 -4.56 23.98
N ASN A 67 -6.25 -4.33 25.00
CA ASN A 67 -7.15 -5.36 25.53
C ASN A 67 -8.48 -5.43 24.75
N LYS A 68 -8.39 -5.43 23.41
CA LYS A 68 -9.53 -5.57 22.50
C LYS A 68 -9.08 -6.13 21.16
N THR A 69 -10.03 -6.70 20.41
CA THR A 69 -9.81 -6.99 18.99
C THR A 69 -9.70 -5.67 18.22
N ILE A 70 -8.65 -5.56 17.42
CA ILE A 70 -8.49 -4.48 16.43
C ILE A 70 -9.05 -4.92 15.08
N VAL A 71 -9.64 -3.99 14.37
CA VAL A 71 -10.17 -4.19 13.01
C VAL A 71 -9.67 -3.08 12.09
N GLU A 72 -9.95 -3.20 10.79
CA GLU A 72 -9.74 -2.08 9.86
C GLU A 72 -10.65 -0.90 10.26
N GLY A 73 -10.08 0.28 10.50
CA GLY A 73 -10.86 1.47 10.84
C GLY A 73 -10.09 2.56 11.56
N VAL A 74 -10.82 3.56 12.03
CA VAL A 74 -10.27 4.78 12.66
C VAL A 74 -10.11 4.67 14.18
N GLY A 75 -9.35 5.60 14.78
CA GLY A 75 -9.11 5.69 16.22
C GLY A 75 -8.06 4.70 16.69
N ASP A 76 -8.36 3.93 17.73
CA ASP A 76 -7.48 2.88 18.27
C ASP A 76 -7.52 1.56 17.44
N ASN A 77 -8.17 1.57 16.27
CA ASN A 77 -8.13 0.50 15.27
C ASN A 77 -6.93 0.70 14.34
N GLU A 78 -6.73 -0.21 13.39
CA GLU A 78 -5.62 -0.13 12.44
C GLU A 78 -6.10 0.14 11.01
N MET A 79 -5.16 0.58 10.18
CA MET A 79 -5.33 0.71 8.74
C MET A 79 -4.13 0.07 8.03
N CYS A 80 -4.36 -0.50 6.85
CA CYS A 80 -3.32 -1.02 5.99
C CYS A 80 -3.52 -0.50 4.56
N MET A 81 -2.91 0.64 4.24
CA MET A 81 -3.17 1.34 2.98
C MET A 81 -1.90 1.85 2.32
N ILE A 82 -1.91 1.90 0.98
CA ILE A 82 -0.92 2.62 0.18
C ILE A 82 -1.67 3.68 -0.63
N PHE A 83 -1.36 4.94 -0.38
CA PHE A 83 -1.77 6.03 -1.25
C PHE A 83 -0.63 6.40 -2.18
N GLY A 84 -0.93 7.00 -3.33
CA GLY A 84 0.11 7.42 -4.24
C GLY A 84 -0.43 8.04 -5.50
N TYR A 85 0.49 8.48 -6.34
CA TYR A 85 0.20 8.98 -7.67
C TYR A 85 0.58 7.92 -8.70
N ALA A 86 -0.20 7.79 -9.76
CA ALA A 86 0.10 6.92 -10.88
C ALA A 86 -0.03 7.70 -12.20
N TRP A 87 0.74 7.29 -13.20
CA TRP A 87 0.69 7.83 -14.55
C TRP A 87 0.85 6.69 -15.57
N PRO A 88 0.11 6.71 -16.70
CA PRO A 88 -0.93 7.67 -17.06
C PRO A 88 -2.19 7.54 -16.19
N VAL A 89 -3.01 8.59 -16.13
CA VAL A 89 -4.15 8.69 -15.19
C VAL A 89 -5.19 7.59 -15.40
N ASP A 90 -5.37 7.13 -16.64
CA ASP A 90 -6.25 6.02 -17.01
C ASP A 90 -5.75 4.66 -16.49
N ARG A 91 -4.51 4.60 -15.99
CA ARG A 91 -3.90 3.45 -15.33
C ARG A 91 -3.83 3.59 -13.80
N ALA A 92 -4.29 4.72 -13.25
CA ALA A 92 -4.42 4.88 -11.80
C ALA A 92 -5.64 4.09 -11.32
N TYR A 93 -5.47 3.24 -10.31
CA TYR A 93 -6.54 2.42 -9.74
C TYR A 93 -6.74 2.69 -8.26
N THR A 94 -7.95 2.43 -7.78
CA THR A 94 -8.24 2.25 -6.36
C THR A 94 -8.69 0.80 -6.18
N ALA A 95 -8.12 0.13 -5.17
CA ALA A 95 -8.41 -1.26 -4.89
C ALA A 95 -8.62 -1.46 -3.39
N TYR A 96 -9.43 -2.45 -3.02
CA TYR A 96 -9.58 -2.91 -1.65
C TYR A 96 -9.45 -4.43 -1.61
N ALA A 97 -8.53 -4.94 -0.79
CA ALA A 97 -8.32 -6.36 -0.61
C ALA A 97 -9.11 -6.88 0.60
N THR A 98 -9.79 -8.01 0.43
CA THR A 98 -10.48 -8.74 1.49
C THR A 98 -9.95 -10.18 1.56
N PRO A 99 -10.32 -10.96 2.58
CA PRO A 99 -10.02 -12.40 2.58
C PRO A 99 -10.64 -13.09 1.35
N GLY A 100 -9.80 -13.38 0.35
CA GLY A 100 -10.17 -14.12 -0.85
C GLY A 100 -10.47 -13.28 -2.09
N ASP A 101 -10.69 -11.97 -1.96
CA ASP A 101 -11.05 -11.10 -3.09
C ASP A 101 -10.20 -9.83 -3.17
N CYS A 102 -10.10 -9.28 -4.38
CA CYS A 102 -9.57 -7.94 -4.64
C CYS A 102 -10.62 -7.14 -5.42
N ILE A 103 -11.16 -6.11 -4.79
CA ILE A 103 -12.20 -5.26 -5.36
C ILE A 103 -11.51 -4.09 -6.05
N LEU A 104 -11.60 -4.03 -7.38
CA LEU A 104 -11.14 -2.88 -8.17
C LEU A 104 -12.28 -1.89 -8.37
N PHE A 105 -12.02 -0.62 -8.04
CA PHE A 105 -12.92 0.48 -8.36
C PHE A 105 -12.60 1.02 -9.76
N PRO A 106 -13.60 1.58 -10.48
CA PRO A 106 -13.38 2.15 -11.81
C PRO A 106 -12.27 3.19 -11.78
N THR A 107 -11.35 3.12 -12.74
CA THR A 107 -10.32 4.14 -12.93
C THR A 107 -10.96 5.42 -13.48
N PRO A 108 -10.55 6.61 -13.02
CA PRO A 108 -10.98 7.87 -13.64
C PRO A 108 -10.65 7.85 -15.13
N SER A 109 -11.57 8.30 -16.00
CA SER A 109 -11.26 8.47 -17.41
C SER A 109 -10.22 9.58 -17.59
N ALA A 110 -9.22 9.34 -18.44
CA ALA A 110 -8.41 10.43 -18.98
C ALA A 110 -9.31 11.26 -19.91
N GLU A 111 -9.76 12.43 -19.47
CA GLU A 111 -10.30 13.46 -20.36
C GLU A 111 -9.18 14.09 -21.20
#